data_AF-A0A0D8Y4I4-F1
#
_entry.id   AF-A0A0D8Y4I4-F1
#
_cell.length_a   1.000
_cell.length_b   1.000
_cell.length_c   1.000
_cell.angle_alpha   90.00
_cell.angle_beta   90.00
_cell.angle_gamma   90.00
#
_symmetry.space_group_name_H-M   'P 1'
#
loop_
_entity.id
_entity.type
_entity.pdbx_description
1 polymer ?
#
loop_
_entity_poly.entity_id
_entity_poly.type
_entity_poly.pdbx_seq_one_letter_code
_entity_poly.pdbx_strand_id
1 'polypeptide(L)'
;MYELFRILKVTVCRWCFSRRVIGGLNMQAVQVIKKLFDDYRQTTAKRLMIIDAYMVYILLTGIAQFSYCLLVGTFPFNSFLAGFISTVTSFVLASCLRIQVNDENKSEFSHISPERAFADFIFAHVLLHLVVANFLG
;
A
#
# COMPACT_ATOMS: atom_id res chain seq x y z
N MET A 1 15.34 -12.45 4.24
CA MET A 1 15.64 -12.42 2.79
C MET A 1 14.85 -13.48 2.01
N TYR A 2 14.77 -14.74 2.47
CA TYR A 2 13.99 -15.81 1.81
C TYR A 2 12.45 -15.62 1.81
N GLU A 3 11.88 -15.00 2.85
CA GLU A 3 10.42 -14.73 2.92
C GLU A 3 9.96 -13.61 1.96
N LEU A 4 10.85 -12.66 1.62
CA LEU A 4 10.57 -11.58 0.66
C LEU A 4 10.41 -12.14 -0.77
N PHE A 5 11.15 -13.20 -1.10
CA PHE A 5 11.03 -13.90 -2.39
C PHE A 5 9.76 -14.77 -2.48
N ARG A 6 9.22 -15.23 -1.34
CA ARG A 6 8.00 -16.03 -1.29
C ARG A 6 6.75 -15.16 -1.52
N ILE A 7 6.72 -13.95 -0.94
CA ILE A 7 5.67 -12.94 -1.16
C ILE A 7 5.64 -12.46 -2.63
N LEU A 8 6.80 -12.37 -3.29
CA LEU A 8 6.87 -12.01 -4.71
C LEU A 8 6.25 -13.09 -5.62
N LYS A 9 6.40 -14.37 -5.28
CA LYS A 9 5.83 -15.49 -6.06
C LYS A 9 4.29 -15.54 -6.03
N VAL A 10 3.69 -15.20 -4.90
CA VAL A 10 2.22 -15.17 -4.75
C VAL A 10 1.58 -14.06 -5.61
N THR A 11 2.32 -12.96 -5.85
CA THR A 11 1.83 -11.84 -6.67
C THR A 11 1.89 -12.13 -8.18
N VAL A 12 2.89 -12.90 -8.65
CA VAL A 12 3.07 -13.20 -10.09
C VAL A 12 2.19 -14.37 -10.56
N CYS A 13 1.92 -15.36 -9.70
CA CYS A 13 1.16 -16.55 -10.14
C CYS A 13 -0.35 -16.29 -10.31
N ARG A 14 -0.88 -15.16 -9.80
CA ARG A 14 -2.29 -14.77 -9.95
C ARG A 14 -2.55 -13.83 -11.14
N TRP A 15 -1.51 -13.45 -11.89
CA TRP A 15 -1.65 -12.67 -13.14
C TRP A 15 -2.01 -13.52 -14.38
N CYS A 16 -2.20 -14.84 -14.24
CA CYS A 16 -2.60 -15.74 -15.33
C CYS A 16 -4.12 -15.95 -15.45
N PHE A 17 -4.95 -15.18 -14.74
CA PHE A 17 -6.43 -15.31 -14.81
C PHE A 17 -7.14 -13.97 -14.90
N SER A 18 -6.75 -13.11 -15.84
CA SER A 18 -7.70 -12.13 -16.41
C SER A 18 -7.19 -11.62 -17.76
N ARG A 19 -7.11 -12.53 -18.72
CA ARG A 19 -6.83 -12.20 -20.13
C ARG A 19 -8.13 -12.19 -20.93
N ARG A 20 -9.10 -11.35 -20.56
CA ARG A 20 -10.25 -11.04 -21.42
C ARG A 20 -11.03 -9.83 -20.92
N VAL A 21 -10.65 -8.61 -21.31
CA VAL A 21 -11.56 -7.53 -21.79
C VAL A 21 -10.67 -6.48 -22.46
N ILE A 22 -10.50 -6.60 -23.78
CA ILE A 22 -10.08 -5.50 -24.66
C ILE A 22 -11.28 -5.24 -25.59
N GLY A 23 -11.89 -4.06 -25.50
CA GLY A 23 -12.87 -3.58 -26.49
C GLY A 23 -13.81 -2.47 -25.99
N GLY A 24 -13.62 -1.23 -26.50
CA GLY A 24 -14.66 -0.17 -26.54
C GLY A 24 -14.36 1.10 -25.72
N LEU A 25 -13.68 2.08 -26.32
CA LEU A 25 -12.86 3.05 -25.58
C LEU A 25 -13.50 4.33 -25.01
N ASN A 26 -14.81 4.62 -25.09
CA ASN A 26 -15.31 5.88 -24.48
C ASN A 26 -16.67 5.85 -23.74
N MET A 27 -17.59 4.90 -24.01
CA MET A 27 -18.82 4.74 -23.21
C MET A 27 -18.75 3.56 -22.22
N GLN A 28 -17.81 2.62 -22.42
CA GLN A 28 -17.66 1.45 -21.56
C GLN A 28 -16.76 1.70 -20.36
N ALA A 29 -15.76 2.58 -20.45
CA ALA A 29 -14.80 2.80 -19.35
C ALA A 29 -15.50 3.27 -18.07
N VAL A 30 -16.48 4.18 -18.15
CA VAL A 30 -17.24 4.64 -16.98
C VAL A 30 -18.10 3.52 -16.40
N GLN A 31 -18.72 2.68 -17.24
CA GLN A 31 -19.49 1.52 -16.78
C GLN A 31 -18.60 0.43 -16.18
N VAL A 32 -17.43 0.19 -16.76
CA VAL A 32 -16.43 -0.76 -16.26
C VAL A 32 -15.85 -0.25 -14.93
N ILE A 33 -15.52 1.03 -14.80
CA ILE A 33 -15.05 1.62 -13.54
C ILE A 33 -16.15 1.54 -12.47
N LYS A 34 -17.41 1.86 -12.82
CA LYS A 34 -18.55 1.73 -11.90
C LYS A 34 -18.76 0.28 -11.46
N LYS A 35 -18.74 -0.67 -12.40
CA LYS A 35 -18.85 -2.11 -12.09
C LYS A 35 -17.69 -2.59 -11.22
N LEU A 36 -16.45 -2.21 -11.54
CA LEU A 36 -15.27 -2.56 -10.74
C LEU A 36 -15.34 -1.95 -9.34
N PHE A 37 -15.85 -0.72 -9.21
CA PHE A 37 -16.01 -0.07 -7.92
C PHE A 37 -17.14 -0.71 -7.08
N ASP A 38 -18.27 -1.02 -7.70
CA ASP A 38 -19.40 -1.69 -7.06
C ASP A 38 -19.02 -3.12 -6.64
N ASP A 39 -18.37 -3.88 -7.53
CA ASP A 39 -17.87 -5.22 -7.22
C ASP A 39 -16.81 -5.16 -6.11
N TYR A 40 -15.87 -4.23 -6.16
CA TYR A 40 -14.86 -4.02 -5.11
C TYR A 40 -15.51 -3.72 -3.75
N ARG A 41 -16.53 -2.87 -3.73
CA ARG A 41 -17.26 -2.51 -2.51
C ARG A 41 -18.08 -3.66 -1.93
N GLN A 42 -18.55 -4.58 -2.76
CA GLN A 42 -19.32 -5.75 -2.32
C GLN A 42 -18.45 -6.94 -1.91
N THR A 43 -17.33 -7.17 -2.59
CA THR A 43 -16.46 -8.34 -2.34
C THR A 43 -15.40 -8.10 -1.27
N THR A 44 -15.00 -6.85 -1.02
CA THR A 44 -13.90 -6.55 -0.08
C THR A 44 -14.40 -6.33 1.35
N ALA A 45 -13.76 -6.98 2.33
CA ALA A 45 -14.06 -6.78 3.74
C ALA A 45 -13.76 -5.32 4.18
N LYS A 46 -14.63 -4.74 5.02
CA LYS A 46 -14.49 -3.35 5.52
C LYS A 46 -13.10 -3.04 6.11
N ARG A 47 -12.43 -4.03 6.73
CA ARG A 47 -11.07 -3.89 7.29
C ARG A 47 -10.01 -3.65 6.21
N LEU A 48 -10.11 -4.31 5.06
CA LEU A 48 -9.21 -4.10 3.92
C LEU A 48 -9.44 -2.75 3.26
N MET A 49 -10.70 -2.28 3.18
CA MET A 49 -11.02 -0.97 2.62
C MET A 49 -10.37 0.18 3.41
N ILE A 50 -10.25 0.05 4.74
CA ILE A 50 -9.56 1.05 5.59
C ILE A 50 -8.07 1.08 5.26
N ILE A 51 -7.43 -0.09 5.09
CA ILE A 51 -6.00 -0.18 4.73
C ILE A 51 -5.77 0.42 3.34
N ASP A 52 -6.65 0.15 2.39
CA ASP A 52 -6.56 0.71 1.04
C ASP A 52 -6.75 2.23 1.04
N ALA A 53 -7.69 2.76 1.83
CA ALA A 53 -7.86 4.22 2.00
C ALA A 53 -6.60 4.86 2.63
N TYR A 54 -5.98 4.20 3.60
CA TYR A 54 -4.72 4.64 4.21
C TYR A 54 -3.57 4.66 3.20
N MET A 55 -3.43 3.62 2.37
CA MET A 55 -2.42 3.57 1.30
C MET A 55 -2.58 4.72 0.30
N VAL A 56 -3.82 5.03 -0.11
CA VAL A 56 -4.11 6.15 -1.01
C VAL A 56 -3.74 7.48 -0.35
N TYR A 57 -4.08 7.67 0.93
CA TYR A 57 -3.71 8.89 1.67
C TYR A 57 -2.19 9.11 1.72
N ILE A 58 -1.40 8.08 2.03
CA ILE A 58 0.06 8.19 2.07
C ILE A 58 0.63 8.50 0.68
N LEU A 59 0.10 7.83 -0.36
CA LEU A 59 0.54 8.07 -1.74
C LEU A 59 0.32 9.53 -2.15
N LEU A 60 -0.86 10.08 -1.86
CA LEU A 60 -1.17 11.48 -2.13
C LEU A 60 -0.25 12.42 -1.33
N THR A 61 0.06 12.08 -0.08
CA THR A 61 0.98 12.85 0.76
C THR A 61 2.39 12.84 0.19
N GLY A 62 2.90 11.69 -0.28
CA GLY A 62 4.21 11.60 -0.94
C GLY A 62 4.29 12.40 -2.24
N ILE A 63 3.22 12.40 -3.05
CA ILE A 63 3.10 13.23 -4.26
C ILE A 63 3.09 14.72 -3.90
N ALA A 64 2.35 15.10 -2.85
CA ALA A 64 2.32 16.47 -2.36
C ALA A 64 3.70 16.94 -1.87
N GLN A 65 4.42 16.11 -1.11
CA GLN A 65 5.79 16.40 -0.67
C GLN A 65 6.76 16.55 -1.86
N PHE A 66 6.68 15.63 -2.82
CA PHE A 66 7.53 15.66 -4.01
C PHE A 66 7.26 16.90 -4.87
N SER A 67 5.99 17.24 -5.10
CA SER A 67 5.62 18.44 -5.85
C SER A 67 6.04 19.73 -5.14
N TYR A 68 5.93 19.81 -3.81
CA TYR A 68 6.45 20.94 -3.03
C TYR A 68 7.96 21.12 -3.22
N CYS A 69 8.72 20.03 -3.19
CA CYS A 69 10.17 20.06 -3.42
C CYS A 69 10.54 20.56 -4.83
N LEU A 70 9.74 20.23 -5.85
CA LEU A 70 9.95 20.71 -7.22
C LEU A 70 9.65 22.21 -7.38
N LEU A 71 8.67 22.74 -6.65
CA LEU A 71 8.21 24.13 -6.78
C LEU A 71 9.01 25.11 -5.91
N VAL A 72 9.34 24.72 -4.67
CA VAL A 72 9.95 25.60 -3.66
C VAL A 72 11.46 25.34 -3.50
N GLY A 73 11.94 24.17 -3.94
CA GLY A 73 13.34 23.77 -3.84
C GLY A 73 13.60 22.80 -2.67
N THR A 74 14.86 22.36 -2.55
CA THR A 74 15.30 21.25 -1.69
C THR A 74 15.87 21.69 -0.33
N PHE A 75 15.69 22.94 0.09
CA PHE A 75 16.22 23.45 1.35
C PHE A 75 15.13 23.45 2.44
N PRO A 76 15.25 22.68 3.55
CA PRO A 76 16.32 21.77 3.98
C PRO A 76 16.20 20.33 3.44
N PHE A 77 17.31 19.78 2.90
CA PHE A 77 17.32 18.50 2.19
C PHE A 77 17.05 17.30 3.10
N ASN A 78 17.62 17.30 4.32
CA ASN A 78 17.45 16.22 5.28
C ASN A 78 15.99 16.06 5.70
N SER A 79 15.28 17.17 5.94
CA SER A 79 13.89 17.12 6.37
C SER A 79 12.95 16.65 5.25
N PHE A 80 13.21 17.07 4.01
CA PHE A 80 12.50 16.55 2.84
C PHE A 80 12.75 15.04 2.66
N LEU A 81 14.01 14.62 2.72
CA LEU A 81 14.40 13.22 2.56
C LEU A 81 13.79 12.35 3.67
N ALA A 82 13.82 12.79 4.93
CA ALA A 82 13.19 12.10 6.05
C ALA A 82 11.68 11.96 5.86
N GLY A 83 11.00 13.04 5.47
CA GLY A 83 9.55 13.03 5.20
C GLY A 83 9.18 12.12 4.03
N PHE A 84 9.93 12.19 2.93
CA PHE A 84 9.69 11.38 1.73
C PHE A 84 9.94 9.89 1.98
N ILE A 85 11.05 9.53 2.63
CA ILE A 85 11.33 8.14 3.01
C ILE A 85 10.25 7.61 3.96
N SER A 86 9.77 8.43 4.90
CA SER A 86 8.67 8.04 5.81
C SER A 86 7.40 7.64 5.05
N THR A 87 7.00 8.41 4.04
CA THR A 87 5.80 8.07 3.24
C THR A 87 6.01 6.80 2.41
N VAL A 88 7.18 6.62 1.79
CA VAL A 88 7.50 5.40 1.03
C VAL A 88 7.52 4.17 1.93
N THR A 89 8.20 4.21 3.08
CA THR A 89 8.25 3.09 4.01
C THR A 89 6.87 2.77 4.60
N SER A 90 6.08 3.79 4.94
CA SER A 90 4.71 3.59 5.45
C SER A 90 3.80 2.93 4.41
N PHE A 91 3.97 3.26 3.12
CA PHE A 91 3.26 2.60 2.03
C PHE A 91 3.66 1.12 1.89
N VAL A 92 4.95 0.81 1.97
CA VAL A 92 5.44 -0.58 1.93
C VAL A 92 4.90 -1.39 3.12
N LEU A 93 4.95 -0.83 4.33
CA LEU A 93 4.42 -1.47 5.55
C LEU A 93 2.91 -1.74 5.43
N ALA A 94 2.14 -0.78 4.89
CA ALA A 94 0.70 -0.95 4.67
C ALA A 94 0.40 -2.04 3.63
N SER A 95 1.17 -2.09 2.55
CA SER A 95 1.07 -3.15 1.53
C SER A 95 1.36 -4.53 2.11
N CYS A 96 2.39 -4.65 2.95
CA CYS A 96 2.69 -5.90 3.67
C CYS A 96 1.56 -6.31 4.62
N LEU A 97 0.94 -5.35 5.33
CA LEU A 97 -0.20 -5.62 6.20
C LEU A 97 -1.43 -6.09 5.40
N ARG A 98 -1.71 -5.46 4.25
CA ARG A 98 -2.82 -5.84 3.36
C ARG A 98 -2.71 -7.31 2.94
N ILE A 99 -1.51 -7.77 2.56
CA ILE A 99 -1.28 -9.15 2.12
C ILE A 99 -1.51 -10.14 3.28
N GLN A 100 -1.07 -9.80 4.49
CA GLN A 100 -1.18 -10.66 5.67
C GLN A 100 -2.61 -10.72 6.24
N VAL A 101 -3.38 -9.65 6.12
CA VAL A 101 -4.76 -9.56 6.64
C VAL A 101 -5.80 -10.09 5.63
N ASN A 102 -5.42 -10.32 4.37
CA ASN A 102 -6.33 -10.86 3.37
C ASN A 102 -6.72 -12.31 3.66
N ASP A 103 -8.01 -12.58 3.82
CA ASP A 103 -8.53 -13.90 4.18
C ASP A 103 -8.21 -14.97 3.14
N GLU A 104 -8.10 -14.61 1.85
CA GLU A 104 -7.73 -15.54 0.78
C GLU A 104 -6.29 -16.08 0.92
N ASN A 105 -5.43 -15.37 1.66
CA ASN A 105 -4.04 -15.75 1.87
C ASN A 105 -3.82 -16.48 3.21
N LYS A 106 -4.89 -16.74 3.98
CA LYS A 106 -4.81 -17.40 5.30
C LYS A 106 -4.18 -18.79 5.27
N SER A 107 -4.31 -19.54 4.17
CA SER A 107 -3.69 -20.87 4.05
C SER A 107 -2.16 -20.82 4.08
N GLU A 108 -1.58 -19.76 3.50
CA GLU A 108 -0.13 -19.53 3.44
C GLU A 108 0.42 -18.90 4.75
N PHE A 109 -0.43 -18.19 5.49
CA PHE A 109 -0.06 -17.49 6.73
C PHE A 109 -0.77 -18.05 7.97
N SER A 110 -1.09 -19.36 7.99
CA SER A 110 -1.85 -20.00 9.07
C SER A 110 -1.19 -19.90 10.46
N HIS A 111 0.12 -19.67 10.52
CA HIS A 111 0.88 -19.47 11.75
C HIS A 111 0.93 -18.00 12.22
N ILE A 112 0.47 -17.04 11.41
CA ILE A 112 0.52 -15.60 11.73
C ILE A 112 -0.92 -15.12 11.94
N SER A 113 -1.25 -14.78 13.18
CA SER A 113 -2.55 -14.19 13.49
C SER A 113 -2.61 -12.73 12.98
N PRO A 114 -3.77 -12.25 12.50
CA PRO A 114 -3.92 -10.88 12.02
C PRO A 114 -3.65 -9.85 13.12
N GLU A 115 -3.84 -10.20 14.40
CA GLU A 115 -3.50 -9.37 15.55
C GLU A 115 -1.98 -9.17 15.67
N ARG A 116 -1.20 -10.25 15.42
CA ARG A 116 0.27 -10.18 15.43
C ARG A 116 0.80 -9.34 14.27
N ALA A 117 0.29 -9.56 13.06
CA ALA A 117 0.67 -8.76 11.90
C ALA A 117 0.37 -7.26 12.11
N PHE A 118 -0.73 -6.93 12.79
CA PHE A 118 -1.05 -5.57 13.15
C PHE A 118 -0.11 -4.99 14.23
N ALA A 119 0.26 -5.78 15.23
CA ALA A 119 1.23 -5.37 16.25
C ALA A 119 2.62 -5.09 15.63
N ASP A 120 3.09 -5.97 14.73
CA ASP A 120 4.35 -5.79 14.00
C ASP A 120 4.30 -4.53 13.12
N PHE A 121 3.15 -4.23 12.51
CA PHE A 121 2.92 -3.00 11.75
C PHE A 121 3.04 -1.74 12.63
N ILE A 122 2.37 -1.70 13.78
CA ILE A 122 2.45 -0.54 14.69
C ILE A 122 3.88 -0.37 15.21
N PHE A 123 4.53 -1.45 15.62
CA PHE A 123 5.90 -1.41 16.12
C PHE A 123 6.87 -0.85 15.07
N ALA A 124 6.79 -1.35 13.82
CA ALA A 124 7.59 -0.83 12.71
C ALA A 124 7.28 0.65 12.42
N HIS A 125 6.01 1.06 12.52
CA HIS A 125 5.60 2.44 12.27
C HIS A 125 6.12 3.41 13.34
N VAL A 126 6.13 3.02 14.61
CA VAL A 126 6.70 3.80 15.72
C VAL A 126 8.22 3.96 15.54
N LEU A 127 8.92 2.87 15.22
CA LEU A 127 10.36 2.93 14.95
C LEU A 127 10.68 3.82 13.75
N LEU A 128 9.89 3.73 12.67
CA LEU A 128 10.03 4.59 11.51
C LEU A 128 9.90 6.06 11.89
N HIS A 129 8.87 6.42 12.65
CA HIS A 129 8.63 7.81 13.07
C HIS A 129 9.75 8.33 13.98
N LEU A 130 10.32 7.47 14.84
CA LEU A 130 11.46 7.83 15.68
C LEU A 130 12.71 8.12 14.84
N VAL A 131 13.01 7.29 13.85
CA VAL A 131 14.14 7.51 12.92
C VAL A 131 13.94 8.79 12.12
N VAL A 132 12.74 9.03 11.61
CA VAL A 132 12.40 10.23 10.86
C VAL A 132 12.55 11.47 11.74
N ALA A 133 12.02 11.46 12.96
CA ALA A 133 12.16 12.58 13.90
C ALA A 133 13.62 12.91 14.23
N ASN A 134 14.48 11.89 14.33
CA ASN A 134 15.91 12.07 14.53
C ASN A 134 16.62 12.65 13.29
N PHE A 135 16.11 12.37 12.08
CA PHE A 135 16.69 12.85 10.82
C PHE A 135 16.16 14.23 10.36
N LEU A 136 15.11 14.74 11.03
CA LEU A 136 14.55 16.08 10.77
C LEU A 136 15.40 17.21 11.36
N GLY A 137 16.18 16.93 12.43
CA GLY A 137 17.12 17.85 13.08
C GLY A 137 18.50 17.84 12.43
#